data_AF-A0A1I1SK28-F1
#
_entry.id   AF-A0A1I1SK28-F1
#
_cell.length_a   1.000
_cell.length_b   1.000
_cell.length_c   1.000
_cell.angle_alpha   90.00
_cell.angle_beta   90.00
_cell.angle_gamma   90.00
#
_symmetry.space_group_name_H-M   'P 1'
#
loop_
_entity.id
_entity.type
_entity.pdbx_description
1 polymer ?
#
loop_
_entity_poly.entity_id
_entity_poly.type
_entity_poly.pdbx_seq_one_letter_code
_entity_poly.pdbx_strand_id
1 'polypeptide(L)'
;MTDTSATAGEGTVLALAQGGPHPWPTVPAAWRVRLTALAIAAVAILVTTLMTVPDSPTAALLLDRQRYSVFPYPFTIQNLIYLALAWAMGELYRRWRAARRERAFLQAGLLPEDPNSLLELHELGPIRRRVAELHDAESGFLPALIDLTILQLQASRSVDQAINVLTSSLNLMSDQVDLRYQMLRYMAWLIPTIGFLGTVIGLSLALHLIDPANMDLGKVVGGLSVSFYTTLVALIASAMMAFVQHAVQEQEELALNAAGQYCLKNLINRVYVDHESVVAR
;
A
#
# COMPACT_ATOMS: atom_id res chain seq x y z
N MET A 1 -22.83 36.70 13.01
CA MET A 1 -22.30 35.32 13.07
C MET A 1 -21.94 34.97 11.66
N THR A 2 -20.68 35.18 11.33
CA THR A 2 -20.12 35.20 9.97
C THR A 2 -19.66 33.81 9.55
N ASP A 3 -20.03 33.44 8.33
CA ASP A 3 -19.56 32.29 7.56
C ASP A 3 -18.06 32.05 7.75
N THR A 4 -17.71 30.93 8.39
CA THR A 4 -16.31 30.49 8.55
C THR A 4 -16.05 29.14 7.86
N SER A 5 -17.10 28.45 7.39
CA SER A 5 -16.99 27.18 6.66
C SER A 5 -16.87 27.36 5.13
N ALA A 6 -17.56 28.36 4.56
CA ALA A 6 -17.47 28.67 3.12
C ALA A 6 -16.05 29.12 2.70
N THR A 7 -15.34 29.83 3.58
CA THR A 7 -14.00 30.37 3.32
C THR A 7 -12.90 29.29 3.34
N ALA A 8 -13.12 28.15 3.99
CA ALA A 8 -12.15 27.04 4.05
C ALA A 8 -12.11 26.24 2.73
N GLY A 9 -13.28 26.03 2.12
CA GLY A 9 -13.40 25.43 0.79
C GLY A 9 -12.82 26.36 -0.29
N GLU A 10 -13.21 27.64 -0.28
CA GLU A 10 -12.72 28.63 -1.24
C GLU A 10 -11.20 28.89 -1.14
N GLY A 11 -10.63 28.89 0.06
CA GLY A 11 -9.18 29.07 0.27
C GLY A 11 -8.33 27.93 -0.29
N THR A 12 -8.84 26.69 -0.21
CA THR A 12 -8.20 25.51 -0.82
C THR A 12 -8.34 25.52 -2.34
N VAL A 13 -9.49 26.01 -2.84
CA VAL A 13 -9.82 26.16 -4.26
C VAL A 13 -8.96 27.24 -4.94
N LEU A 14 -8.69 28.37 -4.28
CA LEU A 14 -7.83 29.43 -4.80
C LEU A 14 -6.35 28.97 -4.90
N ALA A 15 -5.89 28.16 -3.95
CA ALA A 15 -4.53 27.63 -3.92
C ALA A 15 -4.25 26.62 -5.05
N LEU A 16 -5.24 25.82 -5.44
CA LEU A 16 -5.15 24.87 -6.57
C LEU A 16 -5.11 25.58 -7.93
N ALA A 17 -5.85 26.68 -8.09
CA ALA A 17 -5.88 27.46 -9.33
C ALA A 17 -4.58 28.28 -9.57
N GLN A 18 -3.78 28.53 -8.52
CA GLN A 18 -2.58 29.37 -8.57
C GLN A 18 -1.25 28.59 -8.61
N GLY A 19 -1.28 27.28 -8.84
CA GLY A 19 -0.05 26.47 -8.95
C GLY A 19 0.73 26.35 -7.63
N GLY A 20 0.05 26.52 -6.49
CA GLY A 20 0.62 26.26 -5.17
C GLY A 20 0.96 24.77 -4.97
N PRO A 21 1.75 24.42 -3.94
CA PRO A 21 2.03 23.01 -3.63
C PRO A 21 0.72 22.25 -3.48
N HIS A 22 0.55 21.15 -4.24
CA HIS A 22 -0.64 20.32 -4.13
C HIS A 22 -0.88 19.95 -2.65
N PRO A 23 -2.07 20.22 -2.08
CA PRO A 23 -2.35 19.97 -0.67
C PRO A 23 -2.37 18.47 -0.32
N TRP A 24 -2.39 17.61 -1.33
CA TRP A 24 -2.42 16.15 -1.20
C TRP A 24 -1.02 15.54 -1.27
N PRO A 25 -0.74 14.48 -0.48
CA PRO A 25 0.49 13.71 -0.62
C PRO A 25 0.60 13.13 -2.04
N THR A 26 1.66 13.45 -2.78
CA THR A 26 1.95 12.84 -4.10
C THR A 26 2.18 11.34 -3.96
N VAL A 27 1.86 10.48 -4.93
CA VAL A 27 2.27 9.06 -4.86
C VAL A 27 3.60 8.91 -5.60
N PRO A 28 4.68 8.44 -4.96
CA PRO A 28 5.98 8.31 -5.61
C PRO A 28 5.97 7.12 -6.58
N ALA A 29 6.70 7.23 -7.69
CA ALA A 29 6.81 6.16 -8.68
C ALA A 29 7.31 4.85 -8.05
N ALA A 30 6.67 3.73 -8.40
CA ALA A 30 6.91 2.43 -7.78
C ALA A 30 8.38 2.00 -7.85
N TRP A 31 9.04 2.20 -9.01
CA TRP A 31 10.44 1.83 -9.18
C TRP A 31 11.38 2.65 -8.29
N ARG A 32 11.12 3.95 -8.10
CA ARG A 32 11.95 4.82 -7.25
C ARG A 32 11.89 4.35 -5.81
N VAL A 33 10.70 4.08 -5.29
CA VAL A 33 10.52 3.62 -3.90
C VAL A 33 11.20 2.27 -3.70
N ARG A 34 11.01 1.33 -4.61
CA ARG A 34 11.62 -0.01 -4.53
C ARG A 34 13.14 0.07 -4.55
N LEU A 35 13.73 0.86 -5.46
CA LEU A 35 15.18 1.06 -5.49
C LEU A 35 15.70 1.73 -4.22
N THR A 36 15.01 2.75 -3.70
CA THR A 36 15.41 3.38 -2.43
C THR A 36 15.32 2.41 -1.26
N ALA A 37 14.28 1.58 -1.18
CA ALA A 37 14.14 0.59 -0.12
C ALA A 37 15.23 -0.48 -0.19
N LEU A 38 15.55 -0.97 -1.39
CA LEU A 38 16.67 -1.91 -1.59
C LEU A 38 18.02 -1.28 -1.27
N ALA A 39 18.24 0.00 -1.63
CA ALA A 39 19.46 0.72 -1.28
C ALA A 39 19.59 0.90 0.24
N ILE A 40 18.50 1.25 0.93
CA ILE A 40 18.47 1.34 2.40
C ILE A 40 18.81 -0.02 3.02
N ALA A 41 18.26 -1.11 2.49
CA ALA A 41 18.58 -2.45 2.97
C ALA A 41 20.04 -2.84 2.74
N ALA A 42 20.59 -2.55 1.56
CA ALA A 42 22.00 -2.78 1.26
C ALA A 42 22.92 -1.96 2.18
N VAL A 43 22.57 -0.70 2.46
CA VAL A 43 23.30 0.14 3.42
C VAL A 43 23.15 -0.42 4.84
N ALA A 44 21.97 -0.86 5.26
CA ALA A 44 21.77 -1.47 6.58
C ALA A 44 22.59 -2.76 6.74
N ILE A 45 22.64 -3.61 5.71
CA ILE A 45 23.50 -4.79 5.67
C ILE A 45 24.97 -4.38 5.75
N LEU A 46 25.41 -3.37 4.99
CA LEU A 46 26.79 -2.89 5.02
C LEU A 46 27.16 -2.33 6.41
N VAL A 47 26.31 -1.50 7.00
CA VAL A 47 26.53 -0.90 8.33
C VAL A 47 26.61 -1.98 9.40
N THR A 48 25.65 -2.92 9.43
CA THR A 48 25.70 -4.05 10.37
C THR A 48 26.94 -4.91 10.17
N THR A 49 27.39 -5.08 8.93
CA THR A 49 28.62 -5.81 8.59
C THR A 49 29.90 -5.11 9.06
N LEU A 50 29.92 -3.78 9.05
CA LEU A 50 31.03 -2.97 9.54
C LEU A 50 31.04 -2.88 11.07
N MET A 51 29.85 -2.87 11.70
CA MET A 51 29.70 -2.78 13.15
C MET A 51 29.92 -4.13 13.85
N THR A 52 29.75 -5.25 13.15
CA THR A 52 29.90 -6.58 13.75
C THR A 52 31.24 -7.21 13.37
N VAL A 53 31.93 -7.73 14.39
CA VAL A 53 33.16 -8.51 14.21
C VAL A 53 32.76 -9.89 13.65
N PRO A 54 33.50 -10.43 12.66
CA PRO A 54 33.30 -11.80 12.19
C PRO A 54 33.30 -12.80 13.36
N ASP A 55 32.45 -13.83 13.29
CA ASP A 55 32.30 -14.88 14.33
C ASP A 55 31.71 -14.43 15.68
N SER A 56 31.23 -13.18 15.77
CA SER A 56 30.43 -12.78 16.93
C SER A 56 29.02 -13.41 16.91
N PRO A 57 28.41 -13.71 18.07
CA PRO A 57 27.04 -14.25 18.12
C PRO A 57 26.02 -13.37 17.41
N THR A 58 26.23 -12.05 17.42
CA THR A 58 25.38 -11.08 16.74
C THR A 58 25.55 -11.12 15.21
N ALA A 59 26.78 -11.29 14.71
CA ALA A 59 27.04 -11.47 13.28
C ALA A 59 26.45 -12.80 12.76
N ALA A 60 26.52 -13.86 13.57
CA ALA A 60 25.91 -15.15 13.25
C ALA A 60 24.37 -15.05 13.20
N LEU A 61 23.76 -14.38 14.18
CA LEU A 61 22.30 -14.21 14.26
C LEU A 61 21.75 -13.29 13.17
N LEU A 62 22.43 -12.17 12.86
CA LEU A 62 21.88 -11.12 12.00
C LEU A 62 22.33 -11.24 10.54
N LEU A 63 23.51 -11.75 10.25
CA LEU A 63 24.07 -11.71 8.89
C LEU A 63 24.38 -13.08 8.32
N ASP A 64 24.19 -14.15 9.12
CA ASP A 64 24.73 -15.47 8.82
C ASP A 64 26.25 -15.38 8.53
N ARG A 65 26.95 -14.54 9.31
CA ARG A 65 28.39 -14.27 9.12
C ARG A 65 29.20 -14.95 10.21
N GLN A 66 29.41 -16.25 10.03
CA GLN A 66 30.25 -17.08 10.90
C GLN A 66 31.10 -18.07 10.10
N ARG A 67 32.12 -18.63 10.75
CA ARG A 67 33.09 -19.59 10.22
C ARG A 67 32.48 -20.85 9.59
N TYR A 68 31.26 -21.19 9.97
CA TYR A 68 30.52 -22.36 9.49
C TYR A 68 29.27 -21.99 8.69
N SER A 69 29.20 -20.77 8.14
CA SER A 69 28.10 -20.42 7.23
C SER A 69 28.18 -21.25 5.96
N VAL A 70 27.01 -21.70 5.49
CA VAL A 70 26.87 -22.53 4.29
C VAL A 70 27.13 -21.72 3.02
N PHE A 71 26.72 -20.44 3.03
CA PHE A 71 26.76 -19.58 1.86
C PHE A 71 27.87 -18.53 1.97
N PRO A 72 28.53 -18.17 0.86
CA PRO A 72 29.56 -17.14 0.88
C PRO A 72 28.94 -15.78 1.20
N TYR A 73 29.38 -15.15 2.29
CA TYR A 73 29.00 -13.76 2.59
C TYR A 73 29.47 -12.82 1.45
N PRO A 74 28.65 -11.88 0.95
CA PRO A 74 27.34 -11.43 1.47
C PRO A 74 26.11 -12.16 0.88
N PHE A 75 26.28 -13.22 0.09
CA PHE A 75 25.19 -13.94 -0.57
C PHE A 75 24.55 -14.99 0.35
N THR A 76 24.10 -14.58 1.53
CA THR A 76 23.43 -15.45 2.50
C THR A 76 21.91 -15.42 2.32
N ILE A 77 21.24 -16.49 2.76
CA ILE A 77 19.77 -16.57 2.76
C ILE A 77 19.18 -15.43 3.60
N GLN A 78 19.86 -15.06 4.68
CA GLN A 78 19.45 -13.99 5.56
C GLN A 78 19.46 -12.61 4.89
N ASN A 79 20.51 -12.29 4.12
CA ASN A 79 20.55 -11.05 3.34
C ASN A 79 19.46 -11.05 2.25
N LEU A 80 19.17 -12.19 1.63
CA LEU A 80 18.06 -12.33 0.69
C LEU A 80 16.71 -12.04 1.37
N ILE A 81 16.49 -12.53 2.59
CA ILE A 81 15.28 -12.24 3.38
C ILE A 81 15.15 -10.75 3.65
N TYR A 82 16.23 -10.06 4.03
CA TYR A 82 16.19 -8.61 4.26
C TYR A 82 15.90 -7.80 3.00
N LEU A 83 16.46 -8.21 1.85
CA LEU A 83 16.18 -7.57 0.56
C LEU A 83 14.72 -7.78 0.15
N ALA A 84 14.19 -9.00 0.32
CA ALA A 84 12.78 -9.31 0.05
C ALA A 84 11.83 -8.50 0.96
N LEU A 85 12.15 -8.43 2.26
CA LEU A 85 11.42 -7.63 3.24
C LEU A 85 11.44 -6.15 2.86
N ALA A 86 12.60 -5.59 2.51
CA ALA A 86 12.71 -4.19 2.14
C ALA A 86 11.92 -3.86 0.87
N TRP A 87 11.94 -4.76 -0.12
CA TRP A 87 11.13 -4.61 -1.33
C TRP A 87 9.63 -4.55 -0.99
N ALA A 88 9.14 -5.47 -0.15
CA ALA A 88 7.74 -5.51 0.25
C ALA A 88 7.34 -4.30 1.11
N MET A 89 8.19 -3.88 2.05
CA MET A 89 7.99 -2.69 2.87
C MET A 89 7.95 -1.41 2.02
N GLY A 90 8.77 -1.33 0.97
CA GLY A 90 8.72 -0.22 0.02
C GLY A 90 7.39 -0.14 -0.74
N GLU A 91 6.87 -1.28 -1.19
CA GLU A 91 5.55 -1.33 -1.84
C GLU A 91 4.42 -0.96 -0.86
N LEU A 92 4.47 -1.44 0.38
CA LEU A 92 3.52 -1.06 1.44
C LEU A 92 3.56 0.43 1.76
N TYR A 93 4.75 1.02 1.82
CA TYR A 93 4.90 2.47 2.05
C TYR A 93 4.24 3.31 0.95
N ARG A 94 4.38 2.91 -0.31
CA ARG A 94 3.72 3.58 -1.44
C ARG A 94 2.20 3.54 -1.31
N ARG A 95 1.65 2.38 -0.96
CA ARG A 95 0.21 2.17 -0.76
C ARG A 95 -0.33 2.96 0.41
N TRP A 96 0.39 2.97 1.52
CA TRP A 96 0.05 3.80 2.67
C TRP A 96 0.01 5.30 2.31
N ARG A 97 0.92 5.77 1.45
CA ARG A 97 0.87 7.15 0.93
C ARG A 97 -0.37 7.39 0.05
N ALA A 98 -0.74 6.42 -0.78
CA ALA A 98 -1.96 6.49 -1.59
C ALA A 98 -3.23 6.51 -0.72
N ALA A 99 -3.32 5.64 0.28
CA ALA A 99 -4.42 5.61 1.27
C ALA A 99 -4.54 6.94 2.03
N ARG A 100 -3.41 7.54 2.42
CA ARG A 100 -3.40 8.87 3.04
C ARG A 100 -3.87 9.97 2.09
N ARG A 101 -3.49 9.91 0.81
CA ARG A 101 -3.98 10.85 -0.21
C ARG A 101 -5.50 10.74 -0.36
N GLU A 102 -6.03 9.52 -0.37
CA GLU A 102 -7.47 9.29 -0.44
C GLU A 102 -8.23 9.90 0.73
N ARG A 103 -7.73 9.70 1.95
CA ARG A 103 -8.29 10.33 3.15
C ARG A 103 -8.22 11.85 3.10
N ALA A 104 -7.17 12.42 2.51
CA ALA A 104 -7.07 13.85 2.32
C ALA A 104 -8.14 14.38 1.34
N PHE A 105 -8.49 13.62 0.29
CA PHE A 105 -9.58 14.00 -0.61
C PHE A 105 -10.94 14.00 0.08
N LEU A 106 -11.20 13.05 0.99
CA LEU A 106 -12.42 13.03 1.80
C LEU A 106 -12.53 14.26 2.71
N GLN A 107 -11.40 14.74 3.25
CA GLN A 107 -11.36 15.94 4.09
C GLN A 107 -11.44 17.25 3.29
N ALA A 108 -11.16 17.19 1.98
CA ALA A 108 -11.13 18.36 1.12
C ALA A 108 -12.53 18.89 0.76
N GLY A 109 -13.59 18.11 1.01
CA GLY A 109 -14.96 18.53 0.72
C GLY A 109 -15.20 18.80 -0.77
N LEU A 110 -14.87 17.84 -1.65
CA LEU A 110 -14.96 18.03 -3.11
C LEU A 110 -16.39 18.29 -3.63
N LEU A 111 -17.41 17.94 -2.86
CA LEU A 111 -18.82 18.20 -3.14
C LEU A 111 -19.40 19.12 -2.06
N PRO A 112 -20.45 19.91 -2.37
CA PRO A 112 -21.17 20.69 -1.36
C PRO A 112 -21.74 19.77 -0.27
N GLU A 113 -21.47 20.10 1.00
CA GLU A 113 -21.93 19.32 2.16
C GLU A 113 -23.13 19.97 2.87
N ASP A 114 -23.51 21.19 2.48
CA ASP A 114 -24.61 21.93 3.10
C ASP A 114 -25.97 21.24 2.86
N PRO A 115 -26.78 20.96 3.90
CA PRO A 115 -28.01 20.18 3.76
C PRO A 115 -29.04 20.76 2.79
N ASN A 116 -28.97 22.06 2.51
CA ASN A 116 -29.95 22.79 1.70
C ASN A 116 -29.48 23.03 0.25
N SER A 117 -28.25 22.61 -0.11
CA SER A 117 -27.77 22.75 -1.49
C SER A 117 -28.32 21.61 -2.36
N LEU A 118 -29.20 21.94 -3.30
CA LEU A 118 -29.59 21.04 -4.38
C LEU A 118 -28.60 21.19 -5.53
N LEU A 119 -28.18 20.07 -6.12
CA LEU A 119 -27.28 20.06 -7.26
C LEU A 119 -28.08 19.97 -8.55
N GLU A 120 -27.99 21.00 -9.38
CA GLU A 120 -28.57 20.96 -10.72
C GLU A 120 -27.62 20.32 -11.74
N LEU A 121 -28.18 19.73 -12.79
CA LEU A 121 -27.40 19.01 -13.82
C LEU A 121 -26.35 19.90 -14.52
N HIS A 122 -26.60 21.21 -14.58
CA HIS A 122 -25.70 22.18 -15.21
C HIS A 122 -24.47 22.50 -14.34
N GLU A 123 -24.59 22.38 -13.01
CA GLU A 123 -23.51 22.61 -12.03
C GLU A 123 -22.52 21.44 -11.94
N LEU A 124 -22.93 20.25 -12.39
CA LEU A 124 -22.11 19.05 -12.36
C LEU A 124 -20.93 19.10 -13.35
N GLY A 125 -21.06 19.84 -14.47
CA GLY A 125 -20.02 19.96 -15.49
C GLY A 125 -18.73 20.61 -14.98
N PRO A 126 -18.80 21.78 -14.33
CA PRO A 126 -17.65 22.40 -13.68
C PRO A 126 -17.01 21.53 -12.59
N ILE A 127 -17.81 20.86 -11.76
CA ILE A 127 -17.32 19.96 -10.71
C ILE A 127 -16.52 18.81 -11.34
N ARG A 128 -17.05 18.17 -12.38
CA ARG A 128 -16.37 17.07 -13.08
C ARG A 128 -14.99 17.48 -13.60
N ARG A 129 -14.86 18.65 -14.23
CA ARG A 129 -13.55 19.12 -14.75
C ARG A 129 -12.52 19.31 -13.64
N ARG A 130 -12.93 19.83 -12.48
CA ARG A 130 -12.03 20.01 -11.31
C ARG A 130 -11.54 18.67 -10.77
N VAL A 131 -12.40 17.66 -10.80
CA VAL A 131 -12.14 16.36 -10.19
C VAL A 131 -11.38 15.42 -11.14
N ALA A 132 -11.56 15.56 -12.46
CA ALA A 132 -10.89 14.76 -13.47
C ALA A 132 -9.36 14.88 -13.44
N GLU A 133 -8.83 16.02 -12.97
CA GLU A 133 -7.38 16.25 -12.83
C GLU A 133 -6.80 15.66 -11.53
N LEU A 134 -7.66 15.21 -10.61
CA LEU A 134 -7.25 14.74 -9.27
C LEU A 134 -7.10 13.22 -9.17
N HIS A 135 -7.69 12.45 -10.10
CA HIS A 135 -7.47 11.00 -10.22
C HIS A 135 -6.42 10.66 -11.27
N ASP A 136 -5.69 9.58 -11.03
CA ASP A 136 -4.87 8.89 -12.02
C ASP A 136 -5.25 7.40 -12.04
N ALA A 137 -4.70 6.63 -12.98
CA ALA A 137 -5.02 5.21 -13.12
C ALA A 137 -4.68 4.37 -11.86
N GLU A 138 -3.84 4.89 -10.95
CA GLU A 138 -3.40 4.18 -9.75
C GLU A 138 -3.98 4.72 -8.44
N SER A 139 -4.47 5.96 -8.39
CA SER A 139 -4.85 6.66 -7.16
C SER A 139 -5.94 7.72 -7.35
N GLY A 140 -6.72 7.97 -6.29
CA GLY A 140 -7.86 8.91 -6.31
C GLY A 140 -9.19 8.21 -6.56
N PHE A 141 -9.62 7.35 -5.62
CA PHE A 141 -10.90 6.63 -5.71
C PHE A 141 -12.07 7.60 -5.69
N LEU A 142 -12.12 8.53 -4.73
CA LEU A 142 -13.19 9.50 -4.59
C LEU A 142 -13.31 10.38 -5.83
N PRO A 143 -12.23 11.02 -6.35
CA PRO A 143 -12.32 11.76 -7.59
C PRO A 143 -12.81 10.91 -8.79
N ALA A 144 -12.31 9.68 -8.95
CA ALA A 144 -12.74 8.80 -10.02
C ALA A 144 -14.23 8.42 -9.93
N LEU A 145 -14.73 8.12 -8.72
CA LEU A 145 -16.13 7.80 -8.48
C LEU A 145 -17.04 9.00 -8.76
N ILE A 146 -16.63 10.21 -8.35
CA ILE A 146 -17.38 11.44 -8.63
C ILE A 146 -17.45 11.69 -10.15
N ASP A 147 -16.31 11.65 -10.86
CA ASP A 147 -16.24 11.89 -12.30
C ASP A 147 -17.15 10.91 -13.08
N LEU A 148 -17.03 9.61 -12.79
CA LEU A 148 -17.83 8.58 -13.43
C LEU A 148 -19.32 8.72 -13.13
N THR A 149 -19.69 8.98 -11.87
CA THR A 149 -21.10 9.10 -11.46
C THR A 149 -21.74 10.33 -12.10
N ILE A 150 -21.03 11.47 -12.14
CA ILE A 150 -21.49 12.68 -12.82
C ILE A 150 -21.66 12.42 -14.32
N LEU A 151 -20.68 11.79 -14.97
CA LEU A 151 -20.76 11.45 -16.38
C LEU A 151 -21.99 10.60 -16.68
N GLN A 152 -22.25 9.58 -15.84
CA GLN A 152 -23.42 8.72 -16.00
C GLN A 152 -24.74 9.49 -15.79
N LEU A 153 -24.81 10.36 -14.77
CA LEU A 153 -25.98 11.22 -14.53
C LEU A 153 -26.27 12.14 -15.71
N GLN A 154 -25.24 12.78 -16.27
CA GLN A 154 -25.38 13.69 -17.42
C GLN A 154 -25.82 12.95 -18.69
N ALA A 155 -25.33 11.73 -18.91
CA ALA A 155 -25.67 10.94 -20.09
C ALA A 155 -27.07 10.32 -20.02
N SER A 156 -27.42 9.73 -18.87
CA SER A 156 -28.66 8.95 -18.70
C SER A 156 -29.84 9.75 -18.14
N ARG A 157 -29.58 10.87 -17.47
CA ARG A 157 -30.57 11.62 -16.66
C ARG A 157 -31.35 10.72 -15.69
N SER A 158 -30.75 9.65 -15.20
CA SER A 158 -31.37 8.70 -14.29
C SER A 158 -30.51 8.49 -13.05
N VAL A 159 -31.10 8.78 -11.89
CA VAL A 159 -30.44 8.59 -10.60
C VAL A 159 -30.20 7.09 -10.33
N ASP A 160 -31.18 6.23 -10.66
CA ASP A 160 -31.05 4.78 -10.50
C ASP A 160 -29.89 4.20 -11.32
N GLN A 161 -29.74 4.65 -12.57
CA GLN A 161 -28.62 4.22 -13.42
C GLN A 161 -27.27 4.70 -12.86
N ALA A 162 -27.21 5.90 -12.29
CA ALA A 162 -26.00 6.40 -11.65
C ALA A 162 -25.64 5.63 -10.38
N ILE A 163 -26.62 5.26 -9.54
CA ILE A 163 -26.41 4.40 -8.37
C ILE A 163 -25.86 3.03 -8.79
N ASN A 164 -26.42 2.44 -9.83
CA ASN A 164 -25.96 1.15 -10.35
C ASN A 164 -24.49 1.23 -10.79
N VAL A 165 -24.13 2.24 -11.59
CA VAL A 165 -22.73 2.43 -12.05
C VAL A 165 -21.78 2.73 -10.89
N LEU A 166 -22.20 3.56 -9.93
CA LEU A 166 -21.41 3.85 -8.73
C LEU A 166 -21.12 2.58 -7.93
N THR A 167 -22.14 1.76 -7.68
CA THR A 167 -22.02 0.51 -6.92
C THR A 167 -21.15 -0.52 -7.66
N SER A 168 -21.37 -0.69 -8.97
CA SER A 168 -20.52 -1.55 -9.79
C SER A 168 -19.06 -1.11 -9.78
N SER A 169 -18.80 0.20 -9.81
CA SER A 169 -17.45 0.74 -9.78
C SER A 169 -16.77 0.58 -8.42
N LEU A 170 -17.51 0.77 -7.33
CA LEU A 170 -17.03 0.47 -5.97
C LEU A 170 -16.60 -0.99 -5.83
N ASN A 171 -17.41 -1.93 -6.33
CA ASN A 171 -17.05 -3.35 -6.32
C ASN A 171 -15.79 -3.63 -7.15
N LEU A 172 -15.69 -3.08 -8.36
CA LEU A 172 -14.50 -3.22 -9.20
C LEU A 172 -13.25 -2.62 -8.55
N MET A 173 -13.37 -1.48 -7.88
CA MET A 173 -12.26 -0.86 -7.16
C MET A 173 -11.86 -1.68 -5.93
N SER A 174 -12.82 -2.31 -5.23
CA SER A 174 -12.54 -3.23 -4.12
C SER A 174 -11.74 -4.44 -4.60
N ASP A 175 -12.19 -5.07 -5.68
CA ASP A 175 -11.47 -6.20 -6.29
C ASP A 175 -10.06 -5.79 -6.76
N GLN A 176 -9.92 -4.57 -7.30
CA GLN A 176 -8.62 -4.02 -7.67
C GLN A 176 -7.70 -3.82 -6.47
N VAL A 177 -8.21 -3.34 -5.34
CA VAL A 177 -7.44 -3.23 -4.08
C VAL A 177 -6.96 -4.61 -3.66
N ASP A 178 -7.81 -5.63 -3.70
CA ASP A 178 -7.41 -7.01 -3.36
C ASP A 178 -6.35 -7.59 -4.30
N LEU A 179 -6.54 -7.45 -5.62
CA LEU A 179 -5.57 -7.89 -6.64
C LEU A 179 -4.19 -7.29 -6.40
N ARG A 180 -4.18 -6.02 -6.04
CA ARG A 180 -3.01 -5.22 -5.75
C ARG A 180 -2.21 -5.74 -4.53
N TYR A 181 -2.84 -6.40 -3.55
CA TYR A 181 -2.15 -7.02 -2.40
C TYR A 181 -1.69 -8.46 -2.63
N GLN A 182 -2.08 -9.11 -3.73
CA GLN A 182 -1.74 -10.53 -3.97
C GLN A 182 -0.23 -10.79 -3.96
N MET A 183 0.57 -9.91 -4.57
CA MET A 183 2.03 -10.05 -4.57
C MET A 183 2.64 -9.91 -3.18
N LEU A 184 2.10 -9.02 -2.34
CA LEU A 184 2.54 -8.85 -0.95
C LEU A 184 2.19 -10.09 -0.11
N ARG A 185 0.99 -10.64 -0.32
CA ARG A 185 0.55 -11.89 0.31
C ARG A 185 1.43 -13.08 -0.10
N TYR A 186 1.82 -13.14 -1.38
CA TYR A 186 2.78 -14.12 -1.86
C TYR A 186 4.15 -13.95 -1.20
N MET A 187 4.67 -12.73 -1.06
CA MET A 187 5.91 -12.46 -0.33
C MET A 187 5.83 -12.88 1.15
N ALA A 188 4.67 -12.69 1.80
CA ALA A 188 4.46 -13.04 3.20
C ALA A 188 4.59 -14.54 3.42
N TRP A 189 4.13 -15.33 2.45
CA TRP A 189 4.32 -16.78 2.40
C TRP A 189 5.72 -17.19 1.96
N LEU A 190 6.34 -16.46 1.04
CA LEU A 190 7.64 -16.80 0.47
C LEU A 190 8.78 -16.64 1.47
N ILE A 191 8.82 -15.52 2.22
CA ILE A 191 9.88 -15.24 3.21
C ILE A 191 10.08 -16.39 4.21
N PRO A 192 9.06 -16.90 4.92
CA PRO A 192 9.25 -18.00 5.87
C PRO A 192 9.58 -19.32 5.16
N THR A 193 9.11 -19.52 3.93
CA THR A 193 9.48 -20.68 3.11
C THR A 193 10.97 -20.67 2.76
N ILE A 194 11.53 -19.51 2.40
CA ILE A 194 12.96 -19.31 2.16
C ILE A 194 13.76 -19.56 3.46
N GLY A 195 13.27 -19.07 4.60
CA GLY A 195 13.88 -19.32 5.90
C GLY A 195 13.95 -20.81 6.23
N PHE A 196 12.82 -21.51 6.09
CA PHE A 196 12.72 -22.96 6.29
C PHE A 196 13.66 -23.72 5.35
N LEU A 197 13.72 -23.34 4.07
CA LEU A 197 14.66 -23.91 3.10
C LEU A 197 16.11 -23.77 3.58
N GLY A 198 16.48 -22.59 4.12
CA GLY A 198 17.80 -22.37 4.71
C GLY A 198 18.08 -23.31 5.88
N THR A 199 17.09 -23.55 6.74
CA THR A 199 17.23 -24.53 7.83
C THR A 199 17.40 -25.94 7.30
N VAL A 200 16.60 -26.39 6.33
CA VAL A 200 16.71 -27.73 5.75
C VAL A 200 18.09 -27.96 5.15
N ILE A 201 18.61 -26.97 4.40
CA ILE A 201 19.95 -27.02 3.83
C ILE A 201 21.00 -27.14 4.94
N GLY A 202 20.98 -26.24 5.93
CA GLY A 202 22.00 -26.24 6.97
C GLY A 202 21.93 -27.45 7.92
N LEU A 203 20.73 -27.96 8.23
CA LEU A 203 20.56 -29.25 8.91
C LEU A 203 21.14 -30.40 8.10
N SER A 204 20.83 -30.47 6.80
CA SER A 204 21.34 -31.55 5.94
C SER A 204 22.87 -31.56 5.87
N LEU A 205 23.50 -30.38 5.79
CA LEU A 205 24.95 -30.26 5.77
C LEU A 205 25.57 -30.60 7.13
N ALA A 206 24.95 -30.19 8.23
CA ALA A 206 25.42 -30.54 9.57
C ALA A 206 25.41 -32.06 9.81
N LEU A 207 24.41 -32.78 9.28
CA LEU A 207 24.35 -34.25 9.37
C LEU A 207 25.49 -34.93 8.59
N HIS A 208 25.93 -34.38 7.45
CA HIS A 208 27.07 -34.92 6.70
C HIS A 208 28.41 -34.78 7.43
N LEU A 209 28.49 -33.89 8.43
CA LEU A 209 29.69 -33.67 9.24
C LEU A 209 29.79 -34.64 10.44
N ILE A 210 28.79 -35.49 10.65
CA ILE A 210 28.77 -36.48 11.73
C ILE A 210 29.62 -37.68 11.32
N ASP A 211 30.84 -37.73 11.83
CA ASP A 211 31.72 -38.91 11.77
C ASP A 211 31.81 -39.53 13.19
N PRO A 212 31.31 -40.77 13.40
CA PRO A 212 31.39 -41.44 14.69
C PRO A 212 32.82 -41.61 15.25
N ALA A 213 33.84 -41.59 14.39
CA ALA A 213 35.23 -41.78 14.79
C ALA A 213 35.96 -40.48 15.11
N ASN A 214 35.63 -39.36 14.45
CA ASN A 214 36.33 -38.07 14.56
C ASN A 214 35.38 -36.87 14.46
N MET A 215 34.31 -36.85 15.27
CA MET A 215 33.32 -35.77 15.23
C MET A 215 33.88 -34.44 15.74
N ASP A 216 33.84 -33.41 14.90
CA ASP A 216 34.05 -32.01 15.31
C ASP A 216 32.71 -31.42 15.76
N LEU A 217 32.42 -31.57 17.06
CA LEU A 217 31.15 -31.11 17.64
C LEU A 217 30.92 -29.60 17.43
N GLY A 218 31.99 -28.79 17.39
CA GLY A 218 31.90 -27.35 17.16
C GLY A 218 31.36 -27.03 15.77
N LYS A 219 31.81 -27.75 14.74
CA LYS A 219 31.31 -27.61 13.36
C LYS A 219 29.85 -28.02 13.23
N VAL A 220 29.48 -29.16 13.80
CA VAL A 220 28.10 -29.67 13.75
C VAL A 220 27.14 -28.70 14.44
N VAL A 221 27.44 -28.30 15.68
CA VAL A 221 26.61 -27.36 16.45
C VAL A 221 26.56 -25.98 15.79
N GLY A 222 27.68 -25.50 15.24
CA GLY A 222 27.76 -24.22 14.52
C GLY A 222 26.82 -24.17 13.31
N GLY A 223 26.83 -25.19 12.45
CA GLY A 223 25.93 -25.27 11.30
C GLY A 223 24.45 -25.38 11.69
N LEU A 224 24.15 -26.15 12.75
CA LEU A 224 22.80 -26.26 13.30
C LEU A 224 22.29 -24.89 13.81
N SER A 225 23.11 -24.14 14.53
CA SER A 225 22.70 -22.86 15.13
C SER A 225 22.32 -21.80 14.08
N VAL A 226 23.10 -21.66 13.01
CA VAL A 226 22.78 -20.74 11.89
C VAL A 226 21.49 -21.12 11.18
N SER A 227 21.27 -22.42 11.02
CA SER A 227 20.05 -22.95 10.41
C SER A 227 18.82 -22.49 11.18
N PHE A 228 18.85 -22.53 12.51
CA PHE A 228 17.75 -22.05 13.36
C PHE A 228 17.60 -20.52 13.32
N TYR A 229 18.70 -19.77 13.36
CA TYR A 229 18.65 -18.31 13.30
C TYR A 229 18.04 -17.79 12.00
N THR A 230 18.36 -18.43 10.87
CA THR A 230 17.80 -18.07 9.56
C THR A 230 16.28 -18.17 9.55
N THR A 231 15.72 -19.25 10.09
CA THR A 231 14.25 -19.42 10.20
C THR A 231 13.64 -18.44 11.20
N LEU A 232 14.27 -18.24 12.36
CA LEU A 232 13.78 -17.27 13.35
C LEU A 232 13.63 -15.87 12.73
N VAL A 233 14.66 -15.42 12.01
CA VAL A 233 14.65 -14.10 11.37
C VAL A 233 13.62 -14.04 10.24
N ALA A 234 13.47 -15.11 9.44
CA ALA A 234 12.45 -15.18 8.40
C ALA A 234 11.03 -15.07 8.97
N LEU A 235 10.74 -15.76 10.07
CA LEU A 235 9.43 -15.72 10.72
C LEU A 235 9.11 -14.34 11.29
N ILE A 236 10.07 -13.71 11.97
CA ILE A 236 9.90 -12.34 12.51
C ILE A 236 9.69 -11.34 11.37
N ALA A 237 10.49 -11.42 10.30
CA ALA A 237 10.37 -10.56 9.12
C ALA A 237 9.00 -10.71 8.46
N SER A 238 8.54 -11.94 8.25
CA SER A 238 7.23 -12.23 7.67
C SER A 238 6.08 -11.73 8.55
N ALA A 239 6.14 -11.98 9.85
CA ALA A 239 5.11 -11.54 10.79
C ALA A 239 4.98 -10.01 10.83
N MET A 240 6.11 -9.29 10.90
CA MET A 240 6.13 -7.83 10.85
C MET A 240 5.55 -7.31 9.54
N MET A 241 5.96 -7.89 8.41
CA MET A 241 5.48 -7.49 7.09
C MET A 241 3.97 -7.74 6.93
N ALA A 242 3.47 -8.91 7.34
CA ALA A 242 2.06 -9.26 7.28
C ALA A 242 1.21 -8.32 8.14
N PHE A 243 1.68 -7.97 9.34
CA PHE A 243 1.02 -6.99 10.19
C PHE A 243 0.87 -5.62 9.51
N VAL A 244 1.97 -5.09 8.94
CA VAL A 244 1.93 -3.82 8.21
C VAL A 244 1.03 -3.92 6.97
N GLN A 245 1.06 -5.05 6.27
CA GLN A 245 0.17 -5.30 5.13
C GLN A 245 -1.30 -5.18 5.51
N HIS A 246 -1.72 -5.86 6.58
CA HIS A 246 -3.10 -5.76 7.05
C HIS A 246 -3.48 -4.34 7.43
N ALA A 247 -2.61 -3.65 8.17
CA ALA A 247 -2.86 -2.27 8.59
C ALA A 247 -2.98 -1.29 7.41
N VAL A 248 -2.23 -1.49 6.32
CA VAL A 248 -2.33 -0.61 5.13
C VAL A 248 -3.54 -0.99 4.28
N GLN A 249 -3.81 -2.29 4.09
CA GLN A 249 -4.96 -2.78 3.34
C GLN A 249 -6.28 -2.28 3.96
N GLU A 250 -6.42 -2.39 5.29
CA GLU A 250 -7.58 -1.86 6.03
C GLU A 250 -7.77 -0.35 5.78
N GLN A 251 -6.68 0.42 5.74
CA GLN A 251 -6.78 1.87 5.50
C GLN A 251 -7.24 2.21 4.08
N GLU A 252 -6.81 1.45 3.07
CA GLU A 252 -7.27 1.62 1.68
C GLU A 252 -8.75 1.24 1.53
N GLU A 253 -9.17 0.11 2.10
CA GLU A 253 -10.56 -0.36 2.06
C GLU A 253 -11.52 0.61 2.77
N LEU A 254 -11.14 1.11 3.96
CA LEU A 254 -11.93 2.11 4.67
C LEU A 254 -12.05 3.41 3.88
N ALA A 255 -10.99 3.84 3.21
CA ALA A 255 -11.02 5.05 2.40
C ALA A 255 -11.92 4.89 1.16
N LEU A 256 -11.87 3.73 0.48
CA LEU A 256 -12.76 3.41 -0.64
C LEU A 256 -14.23 3.38 -0.21
N ASN A 257 -14.53 2.73 0.92
CA ASN A 257 -15.89 2.68 1.47
C ASN A 257 -16.41 4.08 1.84
N ALA A 258 -15.57 4.90 2.48
CA ALA A 258 -15.92 6.27 2.79
C ALA A 258 -16.15 7.12 1.53
N ALA A 259 -15.38 6.90 0.47
CA ALA A 259 -15.59 7.55 -0.83
C ALA A 259 -16.94 7.20 -1.46
N GLY A 260 -17.32 5.92 -1.42
CA GLY A 260 -18.65 5.48 -1.88
C GLY A 260 -19.79 6.13 -1.10
N GLN A 261 -19.69 6.14 0.24
CA GLN A 261 -20.67 6.79 1.11
C GLN A 261 -20.76 8.31 0.86
N TYR A 262 -19.61 8.96 0.62
CA TYR A 262 -19.55 10.38 0.30
C TYR A 262 -20.30 10.69 -1.01
N CYS A 263 -20.07 9.91 -2.06
CA CYS A 263 -20.80 10.05 -3.33
C CYS A 263 -22.32 9.82 -3.14
N LEU A 264 -22.72 8.80 -2.39
CA LEU A 264 -24.15 8.56 -2.13
C LEU A 264 -24.80 9.74 -1.40
N LYS A 265 -24.17 10.22 -0.31
CA LYS A 265 -24.73 11.27 0.55
C LYS A 265 -24.75 12.64 -0.10
N ASN A 266 -23.66 13.01 -0.78
CA ASN A 266 -23.46 14.40 -1.25
C ASN A 266 -23.69 14.57 -2.76
N LEU A 267 -23.71 13.50 -3.55
CA LEU A 267 -24.05 13.56 -4.98
C LEU A 267 -25.44 12.98 -5.22
N ILE A 268 -25.62 11.67 -5.03
CA ILE A 268 -26.87 10.97 -5.41
C ILE A 268 -28.10 11.54 -4.69
N ASN A 269 -28.04 11.68 -3.37
CA ASN A 269 -29.18 12.14 -2.57
C ASN A 269 -29.53 13.63 -2.77
N ARG A 270 -28.72 14.39 -3.52
CA ARG A 270 -28.86 15.85 -3.69
C ARG A 270 -29.07 16.29 -5.14
N VAL A 271 -28.93 15.36 -6.09
CA VAL A 271 -29.16 15.66 -7.50
C VAL A 271 -30.66 15.72 -7.76
N TYR A 272 -31.13 16.88 -8.22
CA TYR A 272 -32.49 17.05 -8.68
C TYR A 272 -32.54 16.77 -10.19
N VAL A 273 -33.30 15.76 -10.59
CA VAL A 273 -33.61 15.49 -11.99
C VAL A 273 -35.02 15.98 -12.25
N ASP A 274 -35.13 17.07 -13.02
CA ASP A 274 -36.42 17.63 -13.37
C ASP A 274 -37.22 16.65 -14.27
N HIS A 275 -38.35 16.17 -13.75
CA HIS A 275 -39.20 15.18 -14.42
C HIS A 275 -40.05 15.80 -15.55
N GLU A 276 -40.05 17.12 -15.74
CA GLU A 276 -40.94 17.78 -16.73
C GLU A 276 -40.49 17.62 -18.20
N SER A 277 -39.25 17.22 -18.48
CA SER A 277 -38.77 17.12 -19.88
C SER A 277 -39.09 15.80 -20.60
N VAL A 278 -39.70 14.82 -19.93
CA VAL A 278 -40.07 13.51 -20.54
C VAL A 278 -41.46 13.56 -21.20
N VAL A 279 -42.31 14.52 -20.85
CA VAL A 279 -43.69 14.62 -21.39
C VAL A 279 -43.77 15.54 -22.62
N ALA A 280 -42.71 16.28 -22.95
CA ALA A 280 -42.71 17.28 -24.03
C ALA A 280 -41.85 16.89 -25.26
N ARG A 281 -41.70 15.58 -25.55
CA ARG A 281 -41.14 15.11 -26.83
C ARG A 281 -41.95 13.97 -27.43
#